data_AF-A0A1B1DTF1-F1
#
_entry.id   AF-A0A1B1DTF1-F1
#
_cell.length_a   1.000
_cell.length_b   1.000
_cell.length_c   1.000
_cell.angle_alpha   90.00
_cell.angle_beta   90.00
_cell.angle_gamma   90.00
#
_symmetry.space_group_name_H-M   'P 1'
#
loop_
_entity.id
_entity.type
_entity.pdbx_description
1 polymer ?
#
loop_
_entity_poly.entity_id
_entity_poly.type
_entity_poly.pdbx_seq_one_letter_code
_entity_poly.pdbx_strand_id
1 'polypeptide(L)'
;MKEVFEDMMDNILEDGFNDKGHCSEAGQEWEKELCKLLLRIFLWIDGFEQHVEPGEPGSLKYTTWKKRDDSGVTPEQRDLQPYYRCLLGNVTIIKMLGRHCSFNTVAPVIGSKRESVRQSFGDMSDGNEICKDVDVGSLNLGGMFMWGEIKKWIDVYGSTGNDGKRMLSTEIKGHNKLHRIKNEGQAEKYCHGRKKEKEIKKETLQKLNIKADNDVELSLEEEKEPSVGRKALDELVRQVKEVLRTAGLARKEDLDEEELMQKLKEVVNEAIYKVLPPQQQQQQVQGNECKGALCDRLSCIAHKWKNIRGHGTSVRMNIFYYN
;
A
#
# COMPACT_ATOMS: atom_id res chain seq x y z
N MET A 1 -7.27 1.32 13.18
CA MET A 1 -6.20 1.72 12.22
C MET A 1 -4.95 2.24 12.93
N LYS A 2 -5.04 3.22 13.84
CA LYS A 2 -3.85 3.70 14.59
C LYS A 2 -3.11 2.58 15.33
N GLU A 3 -3.83 1.67 16.00
CA GLU A 3 -3.24 0.50 16.67
C GLU A 3 -2.50 -0.42 15.69
N VAL A 4 -3.08 -0.68 14.51
CA VAL A 4 -2.42 -1.45 13.44
C VAL A 4 -1.18 -0.73 12.92
N PHE A 5 -1.21 0.61 12.87
CA PHE A 5 -0.04 1.40 12.52
C PHE A 5 1.06 1.32 13.59
N GLU A 6 0.73 1.45 14.87
CA GLU A 6 1.69 1.32 15.97
C GLU A 6 2.32 -0.08 15.97
N ASP A 7 1.50 -1.11 15.80
CA ASP A 7 1.97 -2.49 15.60
C ASP A 7 2.93 -2.62 14.40
N MET A 8 2.65 -1.98 13.27
CA MET A 8 3.58 -1.96 12.14
C MET A 8 4.94 -1.41 12.56
N MET A 9 4.94 -0.21 13.16
CA MET A 9 6.16 0.50 13.50
C MET A 9 6.99 -0.26 14.54
N ASP A 10 6.35 -0.89 15.53
CA ASP A 10 7.01 -1.75 16.50
C ASP A 10 7.71 -2.95 15.88
N ASN A 11 7.23 -3.45 14.74
CA ASN A 11 7.78 -4.62 14.06
C ASN A 11 8.80 -4.30 12.97
N ILE A 12 8.78 -3.11 12.36
CA ILE A 12 9.62 -2.80 11.19
C ILE A 12 10.86 -1.95 11.51
N LEU A 13 10.97 -1.34 12.68
CA LEU A 13 12.09 -0.44 13.00
C LEU A 13 13.34 -1.19 13.49
N GLU A 14 13.19 -2.28 14.24
CA GLU A 14 14.33 -3.07 14.73
C GLU A 14 14.77 -4.13 13.72
N ASP A 15 16.09 -4.30 13.58
CA ASP A 15 16.65 -5.33 12.71
C ASP A 15 16.53 -6.69 13.38
N GLY A 16 15.82 -7.60 12.70
CA GLY A 16 15.80 -9.02 13.01
C GLY A 16 17.16 -9.67 12.82
N PHE A 17 17.43 -10.73 13.59
CA PHE A 17 18.60 -11.57 13.34
C PHE A 17 18.54 -12.19 11.94
N ASN A 18 17.34 -12.60 11.52
CA ASN A 18 17.09 -13.19 10.23
C ASN A 18 17.24 -12.18 9.07
N ASP A 19 17.17 -10.87 9.34
CA ASP A 19 17.27 -9.84 8.30
C ASP A 19 18.68 -9.74 7.69
N LYS A 20 19.72 -10.18 8.42
CA LYS A 20 21.13 -9.97 8.05
C LYS A 20 21.55 -10.77 6.80
N GLY A 21 20.90 -11.90 6.52
CA GLY A 21 21.24 -12.76 5.38
C GLY A 21 20.54 -12.37 4.07
N HIS A 22 19.25 -12.02 4.16
CA HIS A 22 18.40 -11.89 2.97
C HIS A 22 18.77 -10.70 2.08
N CYS A 23 19.30 -9.63 2.67
CA CYS A 23 19.64 -8.41 1.94
C CYS A 23 21.14 -8.27 1.63
N SER A 24 21.93 -9.32 1.79
CA SER A 24 23.38 -9.29 1.52
C SER A 24 23.72 -8.96 0.06
N GLU A 25 22.86 -9.34 -0.87
CA GLU A 25 22.98 -9.08 -2.32
C GLU A 25 22.56 -7.66 -2.74
N ALA A 26 21.89 -6.91 -1.87
CA ALA A 26 21.62 -5.49 -2.13
C ALA A 26 22.94 -4.71 -2.01
N GLY A 27 23.36 -4.01 -3.06
CA GLY A 27 24.73 -3.54 -3.25
C GLY A 27 25.39 -2.83 -2.06
N GLN A 28 25.24 -1.50 -1.98
CA GLN A 28 25.87 -0.68 -0.92
C GLN A 28 25.10 -0.78 0.40
N GLU A 29 25.73 -0.39 1.52
CA GLU A 29 25.14 -0.57 2.87
C GLU A 29 23.76 0.09 3.02
N TRP A 30 23.54 1.28 2.47
CA TRP A 30 22.25 1.95 2.50
C TRP A 30 21.19 1.27 1.60
N GLU A 31 21.61 0.58 0.53
CA GLU A 31 20.72 -0.27 -0.27
C GLU A 31 20.31 -1.52 0.52
N LYS A 32 21.21 -2.08 1.34
CA LYS A 32 20.90 -3.17 2.28
C LYS A 32 19.94 -2.72 3.35
N GLU A 33 20.11 -1.53 3.93
CA GLU A 33 19.19 -1.00 4.93
C GLU A 33 17.78 -0.76 4.36
N LEU A 34 17.67 -0.19 3.15
CA LEU A 34 16.39 -0.12 2.45
C LEU A 34 15.79 -1.52 2.23
N CYS A 35 16.60 -2.47 1.77
CA CYS A 35 16.16 -3.84 1.54
C CYS A 35 15.60 -4.46 2.84
N LYS A 36 16.33 -4.40 3.94
CA LYS A 36 15.88 -4.94 5.24
C LYS A 36 14.57 -4.30 5.66
N LEU A 37 14.43 -2.98 5.53
CA LEU A 37 13.21 -2.28 5.91
C LEU A 37 12.01 -2.71 5.03
N LEU A 38 12.18 -2.77 3.71
CA LEU A 38 11.12 -3.23 2.80
C LEU A 38 10.71 -4.67 3.10
N LEU A 39 11.68 -5.57 3.32
CA LEU A 39 11.41 -6.96 3.65
C LEU A 39 10.57 -7.08 4.92
N ARG A 40 10.92 -6.33 5.97
CA ARG A 40 10.15 -6.31 7.22
C ARG A 40 8.72 -5.79 7.04
N ILE A 41 8.52 -4.74 6.23
CA ILE A 41 7.17 -4.27 5.90
C ILE A 41 6.37 -5.38 5.19
N PHE A 42 6.97 -6.11 4.24
CA PHE A 42 6.28 -7.22 3.57
C PHE A 42 5.95 -8.38 4.50
N LEU A 43 6.86 -8.76 5.39
CA LEU A 43 6.59 -9.79 6.40
C LEU A 43 5.44 -9.37 7.31
N TRP A 44 5.42 -8.10 7.73
CA TRP A 44 4.31 -7.58 8.51
C TRP A 44 2.98 -7.58 7.73
N ILE A 45 2.98 -7.16 6.46
CA ILE A 45 1.82 -7.25 5.56
C ILE A 45 1.30 -8.70 5.47
N ASP A 46 2.21 -9.67 5.37
CA ASP A 46 1.93 -11.11 5.31
C ASP A 46 1.46 -11.70 6.66
N GLY A 47 1.32 -10.87 7.70
CA GLY A 47 0.79 -11.27 9.01
C GLY A 47 1.83 -11.90 9.93
N PHE A 48 3.10 -11.53 9.78
CA PHE A 48 4.15 -11.87 10.73
C PHE A 48 4.40 -10.73 11.71
N GLU A 49 4.92 -11.06 12.88
CA GLU A 49 5.36 -10.12 13.90
C GLU A 49 6.73 -10.52 14.43
N GLN A 50 7.51 -9.53 14.89
CA GLN A 50 8.78 -9.77 15.56
C GLN A 50 8.54 -10.20 17.00
N HIS A 51 9.17 -11.30 17.39
CA HIS A 51 9.27 -11.76 18.77
C HIS A 51 10.69 -11.56 19.26
N VAL A 52 10.83 -10.92 20.42
CA VAL A 52 12.10 -10.82 21.12
C VAL A 52 12.32 -12.17 21.81
N GLU A 53 13.31 -12.93 21.35
CA GLU A 53 13.67 -14.16 22.03
C GLU A 53 14.40 -13.82 23.34
N PRO A 54 14.06 -14.49 24.45
CA PRO A 54 14.80 -14.32 25.70
C PRO A 54 16.21 -14.86 25.50
N GLY A 55 17.16 -13.96 25.31
CA GLY A 55 18.57 -14.30 25.38
C GLY A 55 18.99 -14.67 26.80
N GLU A 56 20.06 -15.43 26.95
CA GLU A 56 20.72 -15.62 28.25
C GLU A 56 21.09 -14.26 28.86
N PRO A 57 21.09 -14.12 30.20
CA PRO A 57 21.54 -12.88 30.85
C PRO A 57 22.92 -12.45 30.35
N GLY A 58 23.00 -11.28 29.72
CA GLY A 58 24.23 -10.74 29.12
C GLY A 58 24.43 -11.03 27.63
N SER A 59 23.53 -11.79 26.99
CA SER A 59 23.53 -11.96 25.54
C SER A 59 22.77 -10.84 24.82
N LEU A 60 23.12 -10.59 23.56
CA LEU A 60 22.36 -9.71 22.68
C LEU A 60 20.98 -10.33 22.46
N LYS A 61 19.93 -9.64 22.90
CA LYS A 61 18.55 -9.97 22.50
C LYS A 61 18.50 -10.01 20.98
N TYR A 62 17.91 -11.05 20.43
CA TYR A 62 17.67 -11.16 19.00
C TYR A 62 16.18 -11.29 18.75
N THR A 63 15.71 -10.66 17.67
CA THR A 63 14.33 -10.77 17.23
C THR A 63 14.20 -11.78 16.10
N THR A 64 13.15 -12.59 16.17
CA THR A 64 12.75 -13.52 15.11
C THR A 64 11.36 -13.17 14.61
N TRP A 65 11.08 -13.44 13.35
CA TRP A 65 9.73 -13.29 12.80
C TRP A 65 8.93 -14.56 13.06
N LYS A 66 7.72 -14.41 13.59
CA LYS A 66 6.76 -15.49 13.79
C LYS A 66 5.43 -15.12 13.17
N LYS A 67 4.67 -16.12 12.74
CA LYS A 67 3.29 -15.87 12.29
C LYS A 67 2.48 -15.36 13.48
N ARG A 68 1.68 -14.31 13.25
CA ARG A 68 0.79 -13.77 14.27
C ARG A 68 -0.24 -14.83 14.69
N ASP A 69 -0.47 -14.93 15.99
CA ASP A 69 -1.57 -15.72 16.53
C ASP A 69 -2.85 -14.87 16.57
N ASP A 70 -3.75 -15.11 15.62
CA ASP A 70 -5.03 -14.41 15.51
C ASP A 70 -6.17 -15.14 16.28
N SER A 71 -5.84 -16.13 17.13
CA SER A 71 -6.84 -16.91 17.89
C SER A 71 -7.70 -16.04 18.81
N GLY A 72 -7.13 -14.98 19.40
CA GLY A 72 -7.80 -14.03 20.29
C GLY A 72 -8.53 -12.87 19.61
N VAL A 73 -8.52 -12.81 18.28
CA VAL A 73 -9.08 -11.70 17.49
C VAL A 73 -10.54 -12.01 17.12
N THR A 74 -11.43 -11.00 17.18
CA THR A 74 -12.85 -11.21 16.79
C THR A 74 -12.97 -11.55 15.30
N PRO A 75 -14.02 -12.27 14.86
CA PRO A 75 -14.21 -12.58 13.44
C PRO A 75 -14.11 -11.35 12.53
N GLU A 76 -14.72 -10.23 12.91
CA GLU A 76 -14.69 -8.98 12.13
C GLU A 76 -13.27 -8.40 12.03
N GLN A 77 -12.48 -8.53 13.09
CA GLN A 77 -11.09 -8.06 13.09
C GLN A 77 -10.19 -9.00 12.29
N ARG A 78 -10.48 -10.30 12.20
CA ARG A 78 -9.71 -11.26 11.39
C ARG A 78 -9.75 -10.91 9.90
N ASP A 79 -10.87 -10.37 9.42
CA ASP A 79 -11.02 -9.97 8.02
C ASP A 79 -10.44 -8.56 7.76
N LEU A 80 -10.63 -7.63 8.70
CA LEU A 80 -10.22 -6.24 8.51
C LEU A 80 -8.71 -6.00 8.74
N GLN A 81 -8.09 -6.72 9.68
CA GLN A 81 -6.68 -6.49 9.98
C GLN A 81 -5.75 -6.76 8.78
N PRO A 82 -5.85 -7.89 8.06
CA PRO A 82 -5.03 -8.13 6.88
C PRO A 82 -5.19 -7.02 5.83
N TYR A 83 -6.41 -6.52 5.63
CA TYR A 83 -6.67 -5.40 4.71
C TYR A 83 -5.97 -4.12 5.17
N TYR A 84 -6.08 -3.75 6.46
CA TYR A 84 -5.38 -2.58 6.99
C TYR A 84 -3.87 -2.72 6.94
N ARG A 85 -3.34 -3.92 7.22
CA ARG A 85 -1.90 -4.18 7.07
C ARG A 85 -1.44 -3.97 5.64
N CYS A 86 -2.21 -4.51 4.69
CA CYS A 86 -1.95 -4.33 3.28
C CYS A 86 -1.87 -2.86 2.88
N LEU A 87 -2.90 -2.12 3.25
CA LEU A 87 -3.09 -0.73 2.88
C LEU A 87 -2.02 0.17 3.51
N LEU A 88 -1.78 0.04 4.82
CA LEU A 88 -0.77 0.80 5.54
C LEU A 88 0.64 0.49 5.04
N GLY A 89 0.96 -0.79 4.84
CA GLY A 89 2.27 -1.22 4.39
C GLY A 89 2.57 -0.72 2.98
N ASN A 90 1.66 -0.91 2.02
CA ASN A 90 1.84 -0.45 0.64
C ASN A 90 1.89 1.08 0.54
N VAL A 91 1.01 1.80 1.24
CA VAL A 91 1.07 3.28 1.28
C VAL A 91 2.38 3.75 1.87
N THR A 92 2.88 3.12 2.94
CA THR A 92 4.18 3.45 3.53
C THR A 92 5.33 3.21 2.56
N ILE A 93 5.35 2.05 1.88
CA ILE A 93 6.36 1.73 0.85
C ILE A 93 6.37 2.81 -0.24
N ILE A 94 5.21 3.13 -0.81
CA ILE A 94 5.09 4.07 -1.93
C ILE A 94 5.45 5.49 -1.48
N LYS A 95 4.80 6.01 -0.43
CA LYS A 95 4.90 7.42 -0.03
C LYS A 95 6.15 7.75 0.77
N MET A 96 6.72 6.81 1.54
CA MET A 96 7.98 7.04 2.27
C MET A 96 9.21 6.60 1.48
N LEU A 97 9.16 5.43 0.85
CA LEU A 97 10.36 4.77 0.32
C LEU A 97 10.42 4.78 -1.21
N GLY A 98 9.31 5.03 -1.91
CA GLY A 98 9.24 5.00 -3.37
C GLY A 98 10.17 5.99 -4.08
N ARG A 99 10.52 7.10 -3.41
CA ARG A 99 11.46 8.12 -3.92
C ARG A 99 12.92 7.83 -3.64
N HIS A 100 13.21 6.72 -2.97
CA HIS A 100 14.57 6.33 -2.65
C HIS A 100 15.32 5.95 -3.94
N CYS A 101 16.50 6.52 -4.20
CA CYS A 101 17.23 6.33 -5.47
C CYS A 101 17.74 4.89 -5.75
N SER A 102 17.48 3.96 -4.83
CA SER A 102 17.72 2.52 -4.97
C SER A 102 16.47 1.67 -4.91
N PHE A 103 15.29 2.28 -4.88
CA PHE A 103 14.04 1.55 -4.81
C PHE A 103 13.92 0.53 -5.97
N ASN A 104 14.19 0.97 -7.20
CA ASN A 104 14.20 0.09 -8.39
C ASN A 104 15.26 -1.01 -8.34
N THR A 105 16.42 -0.73 -7.73
CA THR A 105 17.54 -1.68 -7.61
C THR A 105 17.20 -2.76 -6.57
N VAL A 106 16.59 -2.36 -5.46
CA VAL A 106 16.29 -3.24 -4.32
C VAL A 106 15.01 -4.05 -4.55
N ALA A 107 14.01 -3.51 -5.25
CA ALA A 107 12.75 -4.20 -5.50
C ALA A 107 12.86 -5.65 -6.04
N PRO A 108 13.69 -5.96 -7.05
CA PRO A 108 13.84 -7.35 -7.51
C PRO A 108 14.45 -8.27 -6.44
N VAL A 109 15.37 -7.76 -5.60
CA VAL A 109 15.93 -8.51 -4.48
C VAL A 109 14.81 -8.85 -3.49
N ILE A 110 13.97 -7.88 -3.15
CA ILE A 110 12.84 -8.08 -2.24
C ILE A 110 11.84 -9.10 -2.79
N GLY A 111 11.47 -9.01 -4.06
CA GLY A 111 10.56 -9.97 -4.70
C GLY A 111 11.05 -11.41 -4.54
N SER A 112 12.34 -11.66 -4.81
CA SER A 112 12.95 -12.98 -4.66
C SER A 112 13.08 -13.41 -3.19
N LYS A 113 13.54 -12.52 -2.31
CA LYS A 113 13.82 -12.87 -0.91
C LYS A 113 12.56 -13.04 -0.08
N ARG A 114 11.49 -12.28 -0.36
CA ARG A 114 10.18 -12.46 0.30
C ARG A 114 9.69 -13.90 0.14
N GLU A 115 9.78 -14.45 -1.06
CA GLU A 115 9.37 -15.82 -1.33
C GLU A 115 10.24 -16.85 -0.59
N SER A 116 11.56 -16.67 -0.63
CA SER A 116 12.49 -17.52 0.13
C SER A 116 12.23 -17.47 1.64
N VAL A 117 11.91 -16.31 2.19
CA VAL A 117 11.60 -16.15 3.61
C VAL A 117 10.29 -16.85 3.96
N ARG A 118 9.24 -16.72 3.14
CA ARG A 118 7.97 -17.44 3.35
C ARG A 118 8.17 -18.95 3.39
N GLN A 119 8.91 -19.48 2.41
CA GLN A 119 9.22 -20.91 2.34
C GLN A 119 10.02 -21.39 3.57
N SER A 120 10.89 -20.54 4.12
CA SER A 120 11.65 -20.88 5.32
C SER A 120 10.78 -21.03 6.58
N PHE A 121 9.57 -20.47 6.58
CA PHE A 121 8.60 -20.64 7.66
C PHE A 121 7.69 -21.85 7.50
N GLY A 122 7.76 -22.59 6.37
CA GLY A 122 6.95 -23.79 6.08
C GLY A 122 5.94 -23.59 4.96
N ASP A 123 5.01 -24.55 4.81
CA ASP A 123 3.95 -24.57 3.78
C ASP A 123 2.85 -23.53 4.09
N MET A 124 3.27 -22.29 4.17
CA MET A 124 2.39 -21.15 4.36
C MET A 124 1.89 -20.73 2.99
N SER A 125 0.58 -20.57 2.89
CA SER A 125 -0.13 -19.95 1.76
C SER A 125 0.62 -18.72 1.23
N ASP A 126 0.37 -18.36 -0.04
CA ASP A 126 0.95 -17.28 -0.88
C ASP A 126 1.13 -15.86 -0.25
N GLY A 127 0.95 -15.70 1.05
CA GLY A 127 1.00 -14.51 1.86
C GLY A 127 -0.40 -14.01 2.20
N ASN A 128 -0.49 -12.71 2.43
CA ASN A 128 -1.77 -12.02 2.55
C ASN A 128 -2.43 -11.91 1.17
N GLU A 129 -3.31 -12.84 0.84
CA GLU A 129 -3.99 -12.89 -0.46
C GLU A 129 -4.83 -11.66 -0.74
N ILE A 130 -5.36 -11.01 0.29
CA ILE A 130 -6.16 -9.78 0.16
C ILE A 130 -5.35 -8.67 -0.51
N CYS A 131 -4.02 -8.68 -0.36
CA CYS A 131 -3.17 -7.71 -1.04
C CYS A 131 -3.05 -7.90 -2.55
N LYS A 132 -3.36 -9.09 -3.08
CA LYS A 132 -3.27 -9.37 -4.52
C LYS A 132 -4.27 -8.52 -5.31
N ASP A 133 -5.40 -8.17 -4.68
CA ASP A 133 -6.49 -7.41 -5.30
C ASP A 133 -6.40 -5.90 -5.06
N VAL A 134 -5.53 -5.45 -4.17
CA VAL A 134 -5.35 -4.01 -3.90
C VAL A 134 -4.51 -3.38 -5.01
N ASP A 135 -5.18 -2.71 -5.94
CA ASP A 135 -4.54 -2.00 -7.05
C ASP A 135 -3.96 -0.63 -6.64
N VAL A 136 -3.07 -0.10 -7.49
CA VAL A 136 -2.43 1.20 -7.33
C VAL A 136 -3.43 2.37 -7.25
N GLY A 137 -4.55 2.32 -7.96
CA GLY A 137 -5.61 3.32 -7.87
C GLY A 137 -6.25 3.35 -6.48
N SER A 138 -6.55 2.18 -5.92
CA SER A 138 -7.03 2.00 -4.56
C SER A 138 -6.00 2.49 -3.53
N LEU A 139 -4.70 2.24 -3.76
CA LEU A 139 -3.62 2.77 -2.93
C LEU A 139 -3.45 4.28 -3.07
N ASN A 140 -3.69 4.86 -4.25
CA ASN A 140 -3.65 6.30 -4.48
C ASN A 140 -4.76 7.01 -3.73
N LEU A 141 -5.99 6.48 -3.78
CA LEU A 141 -7.11 6.98 -2.99
C LEU A 141 -6.80 6.84 -1.50
N GLY A 142 -6.34 5.67 -1.06
CA GLY A 142 -5.89 5.44 0.32
C GLY A 142 -4.82 6.45 0.73
N GLY A 143 -3.84 6.70 -0.13
CA GLY A 143 -2.84 7.74 0.05
C GLY A 143 -3.49 9.12 0.23
N MET A 144 -4.32 9.55 -0.70
CA MET A 144 -4.98 10.86 -0.63
C MET A 144 -5.77 11.08 0.67
N PHE A 145 -6.46 10.05 1.17
CA PHE A 145 -7.30 10.19 2.37
C PHE A 145 -6.55 9.96 3.68
N MET A 146 -5.61 9.00 3.71
CA MET A 146 -5.00 8.53 4.95
C MET A 146 -3.55 8.96 5.10
N TRP A 147 -2.83 9.30 4.01
CA TRP A 147 -1.41 9.64 4.06
C TRP A 147 -1.14 10.80 5.01
N GLY A 148 -2.03 11.79 5.06
CA GLY A 148 -1.92 12.90 6.01
C GLY A 148 -1.89 12.44 7.47
N GLU A 149 -2.69 11.45 7.85
CA GLU A 149 -2.73 10.91 9.22
C GLU A 149 -1.59 9.91 9.45
N ILE A 150 -1.31 9.02 8.49
CA ILE A 150 -0.18 8.07 8.55
C ILE A 150 1.13 8.84 8.72
N LYS A 151 1.35 9.89 7.93
CA LYS A 151 2.53 10.75 8.02
C LYS A 151 2.63 11.39 9.40
N LYS A 152 1.55 11.97 9.93
CA LYS A 152 1.54 12.52 11.30
C LYS A 152 1.92 11.46 12.33
N TRP A 153 1.36 10.25 12.21
CA TRP A 153 1.68 9.16 13.13
C TRP A 153 3.15 8.74 13.01
N ILE A 154 3.70 8.63 11.80
CA ILE A 154 5.12 8.36 11.54
C ILE A 154 6.01 9.44 12.15
N ASP A 155 5.69 10.72 11.92
CA ASP A 155 6.47 11.89 12.36
C ASP A 155 6.51 11.97 13.90
N VAL A 156 5.42 11.62 14.59
CA VAL A 156 5.37 11.63 16.07
C VAL A 156 5.71 10.30 16.71
N TYR A 157 5.90 9.24 15.92
CA TYR A 157 6.23 7.92 16.42
C TYR A 157 7.57 7.95 17.12
N GLY A 158 7.57 7.53 18.38
CA GLY A 158 8.76 7.30 19.18
C GLY A 158 8.37 6.32 20.26
N SER A 159 9.15 5.25 20.42
CA SER A 159 8.93 4.33 21.53
C SER A 159 9.34 5.01 22.83
N THR A 160 8.40 5.11 23.76
CA THR A 160 8.74 5.36 25.15
C THR A 160 9.34 4.07 25.68
N GLY A 161 10.68 3.97 25.72
CA GLY A 161 11.43 2.75 26.07
C GLY A 161 11.22 2.19 27.50
N ASN A 162 10.08 2.46 28.12
CA ASN A 162 9.70 2.06 29.48
C ASN A 162 8.56 1.02 29.52
N ASP A 163 8.02 0.57 28.38
CA ASP A 163 6.94 -0.41 28.35
C ASP A 163 7.42 -1.86 28.60
N GLY A 164 8.72 -2.07 28.81
CA GLY A 164 9.31 -3.34 29.28
C GLY A 164 9.23 -4.49 28.27
N LYS A 165 8.48 -4.32 27.17
CA LYS A 165 8.28 -5.33 26.13
C LYS A 165 9.33 -5.25 25.02
N ARG A 166 9.85 -4.07 24.70
CA ARG A 166 10.93 -3.88 23.71
C ARG A 166 11.85 -2.76 24.16
N MET A 167 13.17 -3.00 24.20
CA MET A 167 14.16 -1.93 24.40
C MET A 167 14.36 -1.20 23.07
N LEU A 168 13.29 -0.60 22.56
CA LEU A 168 13.37 0.25 21.40
C LEU A 168 14.26 1.43 21.77
N SER A 169 15.28 1.68 20.95
CA SER A 169 16.10 2.88 21.09
C SER A 169 15.17 4.08 21.18
N THR A 170 15.38 4.96 22.16
CA THR A 170 14.55 6.15 22.38
C THR A 170 14.73 7.09 21.18
N GLU A 171 14.00 6.84 20.10
CA GLU A 171 14.11 7.62 18.88
C GLU A 171 13.39 8.96 19.09
N ILE A 172 14.08 10.03 18.70
CA ILE A 172 13.53 11.38 18.72
C ILE A 172 12.43 11.43 17.65
N LYS A 173 11.27 12.01 17.99
CA LYS A 173 10.18 12.26 17.05
C LYS A 173 10.71 12.87 15.74
N GLY A 174 10.32 12.32 14.60
CA GLY A 174 10.79 12.74 13.27
C GLY A 174 12.17 12.22 12.85
N HIS A 175 12.82 11.40 13.67
CA HIS A 175 14.17 10.88 13.43
C HIS A 175 14.28 9.36 13.59
N ASN A 176 13.16 8.64 13.43
CA ASN A 176 13.19 7.18 13.45
C ASN A 176 13.91 6.55 12.24
N LYS A 177 14.22 5.25 12.32
CA LYS A 177 14.90 4.51 11.23
C LYS A 177 14.24 4.68 9.86
N LEU A 178 12.89 4.72 9.80
CA LEU A 178 12.14 4.93 8.56
C LEU A 178 12.44 6.32 7.95
N HIS A 179 12.46 7.40 8.75
CA HIS A 179 12.88 8.73 8.29
C HIS A 179 14.32 8.76 7.82
N ARG A 180 15.22 8.12 8.58
CA ARG A 180 16.64 8.06 8.23
C ARG A 180 16.83 7.45 6.84
N ILE A 181 16.28 6.24 6.62
CA ILE A 181 16.41 5.53 5.33
C ILE A 181 15.77 6.35 4.20
N LYS A 182 14.58 6.93 4.41
CA LYS A 182 13.97 7.85 3.43
C LYS A 182 14.92 8.99 3.06
N ASN A 183 15.47 9.68 4.06
CA ASN A 183 16.30 10.87 3.86
C ASN A 183 17.63 10.52 3.20
N GLU A 184 18.24 9.40 3.57
CA GLU A 184 19.45 8.87 2.93
C GLU A 184 19.19 8.60 1.45
N GLY A 185 18.10 7.89 1.12
CA GLY A 185 17.70 7.61 -0.25
C GLY A 185 17.33 8.82 -1.12
N GLN A 186 17.20 10.00 -0.52
CA GLN A 186 16.90 11.26 -1.21
C GLN A 186 18.06 12.24 -1.17
N ALA A 187 19.10 11.99 -0.37
CA ALA A 187 20.26 12.87 -0.27
C ALA A 187 21.25 12.59 -1.41
N GLU A 188 21.79 13.65 -1.99
CA GLU A 188 22.68 13.59 -3.16
C GLU A 188 23.93 12.73 -2.90
N LYS A 189 24.44 12.73 -1.67
CA LYS A 189 25.60 11.94 -1.24
C LYS A 189 25.41 10.42 -1.30
N TYR A 190 24.18 9.91 -1.32
CA TYR A 190 23.92 8.48 -1.51
C TYR A 190 23.48 8.16 -2.93
N CYS A 191 22.94 9.15 -3.64
CA CYS A 191 22.37 8.99 -4.97
C CYS A 191 23.31 9.42 -6.10
N HIS A 192 24.63 9.41 -5.90
CA HIS A 192 25.63 9.91 -6.86
C HIS A 192 25.33 9.48 -8.32
N GLY A 193 24.99 10.46 -9.16
CA GLY A 193 24.71 10.25 -10.59
C GLY A 193 23.36 9.59 -10.91
N ARG A 194 22.59 9.12 -9.91
CA ARG A 194 21.24 8.61 -10.12
C ARG A 194 20.26 9.79 -10.06
N LYS A 195 19.57 10.04 -11.18
CA LYS A 195 18.47 11.02 -11.19
C LYS A 195 17.44 10.59 -10.15
N LYS A 196 17.01 11.54 -9.32
CA LYS A 196 15.83 11.34 -8.45
C LYS A 196 14.65 11.04 -9.36
N GLU A 197 14.25 9.78 -9.44
CA GLU A 197 13.04 9.42 -10.15
C GLU A 197 11.87 10.07 -9.42
N LYS A 198 11.06 10.82 -10.17
CA LYS A 198 9.85 11.45 -9.64
C LYS A 198 8.68 10.47 -9.53
N GLU A 199 8.78 9.36 -10.25
CA GLU A 199 7.75 8.33 -10.38
C GLU A 199 8.34 6.96 -10.07
N ILE A 200 7.53 6.09 -9.49
CA ILE A 200 7.88 4.67 -9.35
C ILE A 200 7.55 3.98 -10.66
N LYS A 201 8.53 3.30 -11.26
CA LYS A 201 8.28 2.46 -12.44
C LYS A 201 7.26 1.38 -12.12
N LYS A 202 6.30 1.20 -13.02
CA LYS A 202 5.26 0.18 -12.92
C LYS A 202 5.85 -1.22 -12.72
N GLU A 203 6.91 -1.54 -13.47
CA GLU A 203 7.59 -2.84 -13.40
C GLU A 203 8.21 -3.07 -12.02
N THR A 204 8.62 -2.00 -11.34
CA THR A 204 9.14 -2.06 -9.97
C THR A 204 8.06 -2.44 -8.98
N LEU A 205 6.85 -1.88 -9.11
CA LEU A 205 5.71 -2.24 -8.26
C LEU A 205 5.26 -3.68 -8.50
N GLN A 206 5.24 -4.12 -9.76
CA GLN A 206 4.93 -5.50 -10.11
C GLN A 206 5.93 -6.48 -9.49
N LYS A 207 7.24 -6.15 -9.46
CA LYS A 207 8.25 -6.97 -8.77
C LYS A 207 8.04 -7.06 -7.26
N LEU A 208 7.30 -6.12 -6.69
CA LEU A 208 6.90 -6.10 -5.29
C LEU A 208 5.51 -6.75 -5.06
N ASN A 209 4.91 -7.34 -6.10
CA ASN A 209 3.54 -7.85 -6.12
C ASN A 209 2.49 -6.78 -5.77
N ILE A 210 2.73 -5.53 -6.17
CA ILE A 210 1.75 -4.44 -6.09
C ILE A 210 1.14 -4.27 -7.48
N LYS A 211 -0.18 -4.49 -7.58
CA LYS A 211 -0.90 -4.44 -8.86
C LYS A 211 -0.99 -3.01 -9.37
N ALA A 212 -0.16 -2.67 -10.34
CA ALA A 212 -0.24 -1.42 -11.07
C ALA A 212 -1.05 -1.63 -12.34
N ASP A 213 -2.25 -1.03 -12.44
CA ASP A 213 -3.00 -0.99 -13.69
C ASP A 213 -2.34 -0.01 -14.69
N ASN A 214 -2.65 -0.11 -15.98
CA ASN A 214 -1.88 0.55 -17.04
C ASN A 214 -1.99 2.08 -17.06
N ASP A 215 -3.00 2.65 -16.41
CA ASP A 215 -3.41 4.03 -16.67
C ASP A 215 -3.26 4.97 -15.45
N VAL A 216 -2.76 4.47 -14.32
CA VAL A 216 -2.65 5.28 -13.09
C VAL A 216 -1.19 5.65 -12.83
N GLU A 217 -0.88 6.92 -13.06
CA GLU A 217 0.41 7.51 -12.73
C GLU A 217 0.54 7.70 -11.21
N LEU A 218 1.61 7.16 -10.63
CA LEU A 218 1.92 7.31 -9.21
C LEU A 218 2.76 8.55 -8.99
N SER A 219 2.09 9.68 -8.81
CA SER A 219 2.76 10.90 -8.38
C SER A 219 3.27 10.74 -6.95
N LEU A 220 4.60 10.85 -6.81
CA LEU A 220 5.30 10.88 -5.52
C LEU A 220 5.51 12.31 -5.02
N GLU A 221 4.82 13.29 -5.59
CA GLU A 221 4.95 14.66 -5.13
C GLU A 221 4.57 14.75 -3.65
N GLU A 222 5.38 15.48 -2.89
CA GLU A 222 5.03 15.79 -1.51
C GLU A 222 3.82 16.70 -1.54
N GLU A 223 2.66 16.11 -1.27
CA GLU A 223 1.40 16.84 -1.17
C GLU A 223 1.59 17.99 -0.18
N LYS A 224 1.39 19.22 -0.69
CA LYS A 224 1.40 20.45 0.10
C LYS A 224 0.14 20.46 0.99
N GLU A 225 0.27 19.76 2.11
CA GLU A 225 -0.74 19.54 3.15
C GLU A 225 -2.01 18.74 2.77
N PRO A 226 -2.49 17.87 3.67
CA PRO A 226 -3.73 17.13 3.47
C PRO A 226 -4.93 18.04 3.78
N SER A 227 -5.24 19.00 2.91
CA SER A 227 -6.35 19.93 3.19
C SER A 227 -7.73 19.29 3.02
N VAL A 228 -7.85 18.19 2.28
CA VAL A 228 -9.14 17.58 1.94
C VAL A 228 -9.42 16.28 2.71
N GLY A 229 -8.39 15.51 3.05
CA GLY A 229 -8.51 14.08 3.39
C GLY A 229 -9.40 13.72 4.59
N ARG A 230 -9.23 14.37 5.75
CA ARG A 230 -9.90 13.91 6.98
C ARG A 230 -11.40 14.23 7.00
N LYS A 231 -11.78 15.47 6.70
CA LYS A 231 -13.20 15.87 6.66
C LYS A 231 -13.96 15.10 5.59
N ALA A 232 -13.33 14.90 4.44
CA ALA A 232 -13.89 14.12 3.35
C ALA A 232 -14.07 12.63 3.71
N LEU A 233 -13.07 12.05 4.36
CA LEU A 233 -13.14 10.66 4.82
C LEU A 233 -14.19 10.49 5.92
N ASP A 234 -14.26 11.41 6.88
CA ASP A 234 -15.28 11.40 7.93
C ASP A 234 -16.68 11.50 7.32
N GLU A 235 -16.86 12.36 6.32
CA GLU A 235 -18.11 12.51 5.58
C GLU A 235 -18.47 11.25 4.78
N LEU A 236 -17.50 10.63 4.09
CA LEU A 236 -17.68 9.36 3.39
C LEU A 236 -18.10 8.24 4.36
N VAL A 237 -17.39 8.09 5.48
CA VAL A 237 -17.72 7.09 6.51
C VAL A 237 -19.12 7.34 7.07
N ARG A 238 -19.50 8.60 7.27
CA ARG A 238 -20.84 8.99 7.71
C ARG A 238 -21.90 8.56 6.69
N GLN A 239 -21.69 8.82 5.40
CA GLN A 239 -22.62 8.44 4.33
C GLN A 239 -22.75 6.91 4.19
N VAL A 240 -21.63 6.18 4.22
CA VAL A 240 -21.62 4.70 4.18
C VAL A 240 -22.37 4.11 5.37
N LYS A 241 -22.15 4.64 6.59
CA LYS A 241 -22.89 4.21 7.78
C LYS A 241 -24.39 4.43 7.64
N GLU A 242 -24.82 5.53 7.02
CA GLU A 242 -26.24 5.82 6.82
C GLU A 242 -26.90 4.87 5.81
N VAL A 243 -26.19 4.52 4.72
CA VAL A 243 -26.64 3.47 3.79
C VAL A 243 -26.80 2.13 4.51
N LEU A 244 -25.79 1.71 5.27
CA LEU A 244 -25.83 0.46 6.03
C LEU A 244 -26.92 0.46 7.11
N ARG A 245 -27.14 1.59 7.80
CA ARG A 245 -28.21 1.74 8.79
C ARG A 245 -29.59 1.64 8.15
N THR A 246 -29.78 2.30 7.00
CA THR A 246 -31.05 2.25 6.25
C THR A 246 -31.33 0.83 5.75
N ALA A 247 -30.31 0.14 5.24
CA ALA A 247 -30.42 -1.26 4.84
C ALA A 247 -30.66 -2.22 6.02
N GLY A 248 -29.98 -1.99 7.15
CA GLY A 248 -30.14 -2.79 8.37
C GLY A 248 -31.53 -2.64 9.01
N LEU A 249 -32.12 -1.44 8.94
CA LEU A 249 -33.51 -1.20 9.39
C LEU A 249 -34.54 -1.83 8.46
N ALA A 250 -34.20 -2.05 7.20
CA ALA A 250 -35.03 -2.75 6.22
C ALA A 250 -34.95 -4.28 6.34
N ARG A 251 -34.31 -4.85 7.39
CA ARG A 251 -34.31 -6.30 7.65
C ARG A 251 -35.71 -6.82 7.97
N LYS A 252 -36.39 -7.31 6.93
CA LYS A 252 -37.13 -8.58 6.88
C LYS A 252 -37.30 -8.98 5.39
N GLU A 253 -36.48 -9.94 4.98
CA GLU A 253 -36.64 -10.88 3.86
C GLU A 253 -36.27 -10.51 2.40
N ASP A 254 -36.26 -9.26 1.92
CA ASP A 254 -36.13 -9.02 0.45
C ASP A 254 -35.00 -8.06 -0.02
N LEU A 255 -34.01 -7.75 0.81
CA LEU A 255 -32.93 -6.85 0.36
C LEU A 255 -31.91 -7.60 -0.50
N ASP A 256 -31.97 -7.35 -1.81
CA ASP A 256 -30.99 -7.78 -2.79
C ASP A 256 -29.59 -7.24 -2.44
N GLU A 257 -28.66 -8.16 -2.20
CA GLU A 257 -27.26 -7.85 -1.87
C GLU A 257 -26.60 -7.05 -3.00
N GLU A 258 -27.00 -7.27 -4.25
CA GLU A 258 -26.50 -6.51 -5.40
C GLU A 258 -26.96 -5.04 -5.35
N GLU A 259 -28.22 -4.77 -4.99
CA GLU A 259 -28.75 -3.41 -4.88
C GLU A 259 -28.05 -2.63 -3.75
N LEU A 260 -27.79 -3.28 -2.61
CA LEU A 260 -27.05 -2.69 -1.50
C LEU A 260 -25.61 -2.34 -1.91
N MET A 261 -24.92 -3.28 -2.56
CA MET A 261 -23.56 -3.06 -3.06
C MET A 261 -23.50 -1.96 -4.11
N GLN A 262 -24.54 -1.84 -4.95
CA GLN A 262 -24.65 -0.77 -5.94
C GLN A 262 -24.81 0.61 -5.28
N LYS A 263 -25.69 0.74 -4.28
CA LYS A 263 -25.86 2.01 -3.51
C LYS A 263 -24.59 2.40 -2.77
N LEU A 264 -23.89 1.43 -2.19
CA LEU A 264 -22.60 1.65 -1.55
C LEU A 264 -21.56 2.19 -2.55
N LYS A 265 -21.46 1.57 -3.74
CA LYS A 265 -20.58 2.05 -4.81
C LYS A 265 -20.92 3.47 -5.23
N GLU A 266 -22.20 3.81 -5.37
CA GLU A 266 -22.64 5.15 -5.76
C GLU A 266 -22.25 6.21 -4.73
N VAL A 267 -22.50 5.96 -3.44
CA VAL A 267 -22.11 6.87 -2.35
C VAL A 267 -20.59 7.06 -2.29
N VAL A 268 -19.84 5.97 -2.42
CA VAL A 268 -18.37 6.02 -2.44
C VAL A 268 -17.88 6.83 -3.64
N ASN A 269 -18.42 6.59 -4.83
CA ASN A 269 -18.04 7.32 -6.04
C ASN A 269 -18.39 8.81 -5.96
N GLU A 270 -19.57 9.15 -5.43
CA GLU A 270 -19.98 10.55 -5.25
C GLU A 270 -19.06 11.28 -4.26
N ALA A 271 -18.72 10.64 -3.14
CA ALA A 271 -17.79 11.19 -2.17
C ALA A 271 -16.39 11.36 -2.75
N ILE A 272 -15.89 10.36 -3.49
CA ILE A 272 -14.60 10.47 -4.21
C ILE A 272 -14.64 11.66 -5.16
N TYR A 273 -15.70 11.78 -5.97
CA TYR A 273 -15.84 12.87 -6.94
C TYR A 273 -15.77 14.26 -6.30
N LYS A 274 -16.43 14.45 -5.14
CA LYS A 274 -16.41 15.72 -4.39
C LYS A 274 -15.03 16.12 -3.87
N VAL A 275 -14.11 15.16 -3.77
CA VAL A 275 -12.80 15.33 -3.12
C VAL A 275 -11.67 15.42 -4.14
N LEU A 276 -11.82 14.77 -5.29
CA LEU A 276 -10.85 14.86 -6.38
C LEU A 276 -10.70 16.31 -6.87
N PRO A 277 -9.47 16.78 -7.16
CA PRO A 277 -9.24 18.09 -7.78
C PRO A 277 -10.03 18.23 -9.08
N PRO A 278 -10.46 19.46 -9.46
CA PRO A 278 -11.22 19.70 -10.69
C PRO A 278 -10.57 19.14 -11.96
N GLN A 279 -9.23 19.06 -11.99
CA GLN A 279 -8.48 18.47 -13.11
C GLN A 279 -8.68 16.96 -13.26
N GLN A 280 -8.87 16.23 -12.16
CA GLN A 280 -9.14 14.78 -12.18
C GLN A 280 -10.63 14.48 -12.40
N GLN A 281 -11.53 15.38 -11.96
CA GLN A 281 -12.97 15.28 -12.26
C GLN A 281 -13.24 15.30 -13.77
N GLN A 282 -12.49 16.09 -14.55
CA GLN A 282 -12.66 16.17 -16.01
C GLN A 282 -12.27 14.87 -16.75
N GLN A 283 -11.31 14.09 -16.24
CA GLN A 283 -10.88 12.83 -16.86
C GLN A 283 -11.88 11.69 -16.63
N GLN A 284 -12.56 11.63 -15.47
CA GLN A 284 -13.57 10.60 -15.20
C GLN A 284 -14.93 10.89 -15.86
N VAL A 285 -15.32 12.16 -16.02
CA VAL A 285 -16.61 12.52 -16.65
C VAL A 285 -16.64 12.21 -18.15
N GLN A 286 -15.49 12.18 -18.83
CA GLN A 286 -15.43 11.79 -20.25
C GLN A 286 -15.67 10.29 -20.53
N GLY A 287 -15.81 9.47 -19.48
CA GLY A 287 -16.14 8.03 -19.58
C GLY A 287 -17.60 7.73 -19.94
N ASN A 288 -18.52 8.69 -19.81
CA ASN A 288 -19.97 8.45 -19.97
C ASN A 288 -20.56 8.91 -21.32
N GLU A 289 -19.73 9.34 -22.28
CA GLU A 289 -20.22 9.87 -23.57
C GLU A 289 -20.55 8.81 -24.63
N CYS A 290 -20.17 7.55 -24.45
CA CYS A 290 -20.56 6.49 -25.37
C CYS A 290 -21.97 5.98 -25.03
N LYS A 291 -23.01 6.70 -25.48
CA LYS A 291 -24.42 6.27 -25.42
C LYS A 291 -24.82 5.68 -26.77
N GLY A 292 -25.52 4.54 -26.77
CA GLY A 292 -25.95 3.84 -28.00
C GLY A 292 -26.10 2.33 -27.79
N ALA A 293 -26.44 1.60 -28.87
CA ALA A 293 -26.47 0.15 -28.85
C ALA A 293 -25.07 -0.43 -28.59
N LEU A 294 -24.96 -1.71 -28.20
CA LEU A 294 -23.70 -2.34 -27.79
C LEU A 294 -22.57 -2.15 -28.82
N CYS A 295 -22.90 -2.25 -30.11
CA CYS A 295 -21.95 -2.09 -31.21
C CYS A 295 -21.45 -0.64 -31.37
N ASP A 296 -22.31 0.35 -31.12
CA ASP A 296 -21.95 1.77 -31.18
C ASP A 296 -21.09 2.16 -29.98
N ARG A 297 -21.39 1.58 -28.82
CA ARG A 297 -20.58 1.73 -27.60
C ARG A 297 -19.19 1.15 -27.78
N LEU A 298 -19.09 -0.08 -28.28
CA LEU A 298 -17.79 -0.72 -28.55
C LEU A 298 -16.98 0.04 -29.59
N SER A 299 -17.63 0.57 -30.64
CA SER A 299 -16.96 1.38 -31.67
C SER A 299 -16.49 2.73 -31.12
N CYS A 300 -17.30 3.38 -30.29
CA CYS A 300 -16.96 4.63 -29.60
C CYS A 300 -15.76 4.44 -28.65
N ILE A 301 -15.77 3.36 -27.86
CA ILE A 301 -14.67 2.99 -26.96
C ILE A 301 -13.40 2.70 -27.79
N ALA A 302 -13.49 1.88 -28.83
CA ALA A 302 -12.36 1.55 -29.70
C ALA A 302 -11.75 2.80 -30.37
N HIS A 303 -12.59 3.74 -30.81
CA HIS A 303 -12.15 5.00 -31.41
C HIS A 303 -11.47 5.93 -30.40
N LYS A 304 -12.05 6.10 -29.19
CA LYS A 304 -11.41 6.88 -28.12
C LYS A 304 -10.06 6.26 -27.72
N TRP A 305 -10.01 4.94 -27.59
CA TRP A 305 -8.79 4.21 -27.24
C TRP A 305 -7.69 4.33 -28.31
N LYS A 306 -8.08 4.34 -29.60
CA LYS A 306 -7.16 4.60 -30.72
C LYS A 306 -6.58 6.02 -30.71
N ASN A 307 -7.35 7.01 -30.29
CA ASN A 307 -6.89 8.40 -30.19
C ASN A 307 -5.93 8.61 -29.00
N ILE A 308 -6.14 7.91 -27.89
CA ILE A 308 -5.22 7.93 -26.74
C ILE A 308 -3.86 7.32 -27.10
N ARG A 309 -3.84 6.30 -27.99
CA ARG A 309 -2.60 5.67 -28.49
C ARG A 309 -1.91 6.38 -29.65
N GLY A 310 -2.38 7.55 -30.08
CA GLY A 310 -1.86 8.30 -31.23
C GLY A 310 -0.39 8.76 -31.14
N HIS A 311 0.27 8.57 -29.99
CA HIS A 311 1.71 8.81 -29.83
C HIS A 311 2.47 7.55 -29.40
N GLY A 312 2.70 6.64 -30.34
CA GLY A 312 3.76 5.63 -30.22
C GLY A 312 3.32 4.17 -30.42
N THR A 313 3.61 3.66 -31.62
CA THR A 313 3.62 2.25 -32.04
C THR A 313 2.27 1.53 -32.31
N SER A 314 2.19 1.00 -33.55
CA SER A 314 1.04 0.33 -34.15
C SER A 314 1.01 -1.15 -33.77
N VAL A 315 -0.10 -1.61 -33.18
CA VAL A 315 -0.43 -3.04 -33.06
C VAL A 315 -1.71 -3.29 -33.86
N ARG A 316 -1.64 -4.20 -34.84
CA ARG A 316 -2.81 -4.64 -35.62
C ARG A 316 -3.62 -5.65 -34.80
N MET A 317 -4.88 -5.35 -34.55
CA MET A 317 -5.84 -6.28 -33.96
C MET A 317 -6.62 -6.94 -35.11
N ASN A 318 -6.39 -8.23 -35.33
CA ASN A 318 -7.20 -9.03 -36.26
C ASN A 318 -8.43 -9.52 -35.51
N ILE A 319 -9.61 -9.06 -35.93
CA ILE A 319 -10.89 -9.58 -35.47
C ILE A 319 -11.29 -10.68 -36.45
N PHE A 320 -11.34 -11.92 -35.98
CA PHE A 320 -11.91 -13.04 -36.73
C PHE A 320 -13.43 -13.02 -36.58
N TYR A 321 -14.14 -12.91 -37.70
CA TYR A 321 -15.57 -13.19 -37.75
C TYR A 321 -15.77 -14.70 -37.84
N TYR A 322 -16.43 -15.29 -36.85
CA TYR A 322 -17.07 -16.59 -37.01
C TYR A 322 -18.50 -16.35 -37.50
N ASN A 323 -18.82 -16.91 -38.67
CA ASN A 323 -20.18 -16.96 -39.22
C ASN A 323 -21.02 -18.03 -38.54
#